data_AF-A0A1Q7Q257-F1
#
_entry.id   AF-A0A1Q7Q257-F1
#
_cell.length_a   1.000
_cell.length_b   1.000
_cell.length_c   1.000
_cell.angle_alpha   90.00
_cell.angle_beta   90.00
_cell.angle_gamma   90.00
#
_symmetry.space_group_name_H-M   'P 1'
#
loop_
_entity.id
_entity.type
_entity.pdbx_description
1 polymer ?
#
loop_
_entity_poly.entity_id
_entity_poly.type
_entity_poly.pdbx_seq_one_letter_code
_entity_poly.pdbx_strand_id
1 'polypeptide(L)'
;MPQLVECIPNFSEGRRRDAIDAIADEVRRTAGARLLDVQADESHNRCVLTFVGDLRAVTNAALAATRRAVELIDMTTHRGEHPRLGAVDVIPLVPISGVTMEECASAARDLGRQIWETLHVPVYFYAEAATRPERRRLPDIRKGEYEGLAQKMADPE
;
A
#
# COMPACT_ATOMS: atom_id res chain seq x y z
N MET A 1 -14.31 -9.43 21.21
CA MET A 1 -14.78 -8.23 20.45
C MET A 1 -14.61 -8.54 18.98
N PRO A 2 -15.50 -8.09 18.08
CA PRO A 2 -15.31 -8.29 16.65
C PRO A 2 -14.03 -7.59 16.18
N GLN A 3 -13.35 -8.17 15.19
CA GLN A 3 -12.15 -7.57 14.61
C GLN A 3 -12.52 -6.34 13.78
N LEU A 4 -11.75 -5.27 13.95
CA LEU A 4 -11.80 -4.08 13.12
C LEU A 4 -10.38 -3.57 12.91
N VAL A 5 -9.99 -3.52 11.65
CA VAL A 5 -8.70 -3.03 11.17
C VAL A 5 -8.96 -1.92 10.17
N GLU A 6 -8.17 -0.86 10.25
CA GLU A 6 -8.14 0.19 9.24
C GLU A 6 -6.94 -0.04 8.31
N CYS A 7 -7.16 0.14 7.00
CA CYS A 7 -6.13 0.08 5.98
C CYS A 7 -6.12 1.40 5.21
N ILE A 8 -4.94 2.03 5.12
CA ILE A 8 -4.78 3.38 4.53
C ILE A 8 -3.75 3.38 3.39
N PRO A 9 -3.94 2.58 2.31
CA PRO A 9 -2.93 2.48 1.26
C PRO A 9 -2.79 3.79 0.48
N ASN A 10 -1.59 4.02 -0.04
CA ASN A 10 -1.26 5.19 -0.84
C ASN A 10 -0.89 4.76 -2.25
N PHE A 11 -1.49 5.42 -3.23
CA PHE A 11 -1.30 5.16 -4.64
C PHE A 11 -0.66 6.38 -5.30
N SER A 12 0.30 6.12 -6.18
CA SER A 12 0.98 7.15 -6.98
C SER A 12 0.11 7.55 -8.18
N GLU A 13 -1.07 8.08 -7.89
CA GLU A 13 -2.01 8.63 -8.86
C GLU A 13 -2.93 9.61 -8.15
N GLY A 14 -2.98 10.85 -8.61
CA GLY A 14 -3.82 11.90 -8.04
C GLY A 14 -4.67 12.65 -9.07
N ARG A 15 -4.56 12.30 -10.36
CA ARG A 15 -5.10 13.10 -11.49
C ARG A 15 -6.10 12.32 -12.33
N ARG A 16 -5.81 11.07 -12.67
CA ARG A 16 -6.69 10.19 -13.46
C ARG A 16 -7.78 9.61 -12.58
N ARG A 17 -8.94 10.27 -12.58
CA ARG A 17 -10.12 9.88 -11.79
C ARG A 17 -10.60 8.47 -12.13
N ASP A 18 -10.58 8.09 -13.40
CA ASP A 18 -10.92 6.75 -13.87
C ASP A 18 -10.02 5.67 -13.25
N ALA A 19 -8.71 5.93 -13.14
CA ALA A 19 -7.77 5.03 -12.50
C ALA A 19 -8.00 4.94 -10.98
N ILE A 20 -8.19 6.08 -10.31
CA ILE A 20 -8.48 6.15 -8.87
C ILE A 20 -9.78 5.39 -8.54
N ASP A 21 -10.85 5.65 -9.29
CA ASP A 21 -12.14 5.03 -9.08
C ASP A 21 -12.07 3.51 -9.33
N ALA A 22 -11.34 3.07 -10.37
CA ALA A 22 -11.14 1.64 -10.63
C ALA A 22 -10.39 0.92 -9.49
N ILE A 23 -9.41 1.56 -8.86
CA ILE A 23 -8.68 1.02 -7.70
C ILE A 23 -9.62 0.99 -6.47
N ALA A 24 -10.34 2.08 -6.21
CA ALA A 24 -11.28 2.17 -5.10
C ALA A 24 -12.42 1.14 -5.21
N ASP A 25 -12.85 0.83 -6.43
CA ASP A 25 -13.89 -0.16 -6.67
C ASP A 25 -13.47 -1.60 -6.31
N GLU A 26 -12.18 -1.95 -6.38
CA GLU A 26 -11.71 -3.24 -5.87
C GLU A 26 -11.95 -3.39 -4.37
N VAL A 27 -11.79 -2.31 -3.62
CA VAL A 27 -12.12 -2.27 -2.19
C VAL A 27 -13.62 -2.44 -2.00
N ARG A 28 -14.45 -1.70 -2.77
CA ARG A 28 -15.93 -1.78 -2.68
C ARG A 28 -16.46 -3.18 -3.02
N ARG A 29 -15.82 -3.90 -3.95
CA ARG A 29 -16.20 -5.26 -4.37
C ARG A 29 -15.76 -6.34 -3.38
N THR A 30 -14.84 -6.05 -2.48
CA THR A 30 -14.31 -7.03 -1.54
C THR A 30 -15.27 -7.25 -0.38
N ALA A 31 -15.80 -8.46 -0.26
CA ALA A 31 -16.68 -8.84 0.84
C ALA A 31 -16.00 -8.62 2.21
N GLY A 32 -16.70 -7.94 3.12
CA GLY A 32 -16.22 -7.64 4.47
C GLY A 32 -15.35 -6.37 4.59
N ALA A 33 -14.95 -5.76 3.47
CA ALA A 33 -14.28 -4.47 3.47
C ALA A 33 -15.28 -3.34 3.20
N ARG A 34 -15.10 -2.19 3.86
CA ARG A 34 -15.88 -0.99 3.65
C ARG A 34 -14.96 0.19 3.37
N LEU A 35 -15.04 0.73 2.16
CA LEU A 35 -14.40 1.98 1.80
C LEU A 35 -15.05 3.14 2.56
N LEU A 36 -14.23 3.91 3.27
CA LEU A 36 -14.64 5.06 4.06
C LEU A 36 -14.34 6.37 3.33
N ASP A 37 -13.17 6.46 2.69
CA ASP A 37 -12.73 7.70 2.06
C ASP A 37 -11.79 7.46 0.87
N VAL A 38 -11.79 8.43 -0.05
CA VAL A 38 -10.92 8.51 -1.23
C VAL A 38 -10.42 9.94 -1.35
N GLN A 39 -9.18 10.18 -0.93
CA GLN A 39 -8.55 11.51 -1.02
C GLN A 39 -7.54 11.50 -2.16
N ALA A 40 -7.70 12.38 -3.14
CA ALA A 40 -6.76 12.54 -4.24
C ALA A 40 -6.22 13.97 -4.26
N ASP A 41 -4.92 14.10 -4.53
CA ASP A 41 -4.23 15.37 -4.61
C ASP A 41 -3.43 15.45 -5.94
N GLU A 42 -3.79 16.41 -6.78
CA GLU A 42 -3.23 16.57 -8.12
C GLU A 42 -1.77 17.06 -8.13
N SER A 43 -1.39 17.90 -7.16
CA SER A 43 -0.04 18.46 -7.02
C SER A 43 0.92 17.39 -6.54
N HIS A 44 0.54 16.68 -5.49
CA HIS A 44 1.27 15.52 -4.97
C HIS A 44 1.21 14.31 -5.94
N ASN A 45 0.26 14.32 -6.88
CA ASN A 45 -0.07 13.20 -7.77
C ASN A 45 -0.18 11.86 -7.01
N ARG A 46 -0.95 11.91 -5.92
CA ARG A 46 -1.12 10.83 -4.95
C ARG A 46 -2.58 10.72 -4.54
N CYS A 47 -3.01 9.49 -4.30
CA CYS A 47 -4.30 9.18 -3.70
C CYS A 47 -4.12 8.32 -2.45
N VAL A 48 -4.96 8.58 -1.45
CA VAL A 48 -5.09 7.81 -0.21
C VAL A 48 -6.49 7.22 -0.18
N LEU A 49 -6.56 5.90 -0.07
CA LEU A 49 -7.81 5.22 0.25
C LEU A 49 -7.83 4.91 1.74
N THR A 50 -8.98 5.06 2.38
CA THR A 50 -9.19 4.63 3.77
C THR A 50 -10.33 3.64 3.79
N PHE A 51 -10.10 2.43 4.31
CA PHE A 51 -11.14 1.41 4.43
C PHE A 51 -10.95 0.55 5.66
N VAL A 52 -12.05 -0.06 6.11
CA VAL A 52 -12.09 -0.88 7.33
C VAL A 52 -12.74 -2.24 7.09
N GLY A 53 -12.42 -3.21 7.93
CA GLY A 53 -13.00 -4.56 7.91
C GLY A 53 -12.31 -5.45 8.94
N ASP A 54 -12.63 -6.75 8.93
CA ASP A 54 -11.78 -7.72 9.62
C ASP A 54 -10.43 -7.86 8.91
N LEU A 55 -9.44 -8.46 9.58
CA LEU A 55 -8.06 -8.53 9.09
C LEU A 55 -7.95 -9.24 7.74
N ARG A 56 -8.78 -10.26 7.49
CA ARG A 56 -8.81 -11.01 6.23
C ARG A 56 -9.43 -10.17 5.10
N ALA A 57 -10.52 -9.47 5.38
CA ALA A 57 -11.21 -8.66 4.39
C ALA A 57 -10.34 -7.48 3.94
N VAL A 58 -9.69 -6.77 4.86
CA VAL A 58 -8.84 -5.62 4.50
C VAL A 58 -7.57 -6.04 3.75
N THR A 59 -6.98 -7.19 4.06
CA THR A 59 -5.81 -7.69 3.33
C THR A 59 -6.18 -8.15 1.92
N ASN A 60 -7.33 -8.83 1.75
CA ASN A 60 -7.85 -9.17 0.42
C ASN A 60 -8.14 -7.93 -0.42
N ALA A 61 -8.77 -6.91 0.17
CA ALA A 61 -9.07 -5.65 -0.51
C ALA A 61 -7.80 -4.92 -0.91
N ALA A 62 -6.79 -4.87 -0.02
CA ALA A 62 -5.50 -4.28 -0.32
C ALA A 62 -4.77 -5.00 -1.47
N LEU A 63 -4.81 -6.34 -1.50
CA LEU A 63 -4.21 -7.11 -2.60
C LEU A 63 -4.91 -6.85 -3.94
N ALA A 64 -6.24 -6.82 -3.95
CA ALA A 64 -7.02 -6.54 -5.16
C ALA A 64 -6.77 -5.12 -5.68
N ALA A 65 -6.81 -4.12 -4.79
CA ALA A 65 -6.48 -2.74 -5.13
C ALA A 65 -5.02 -2.59 -5.62
N THR A 66 -4.09 -3.33 -5.03
CA THR A 66 -2.68 -3.33 -5.45
C THR A 66 -2.51 -3.88 -6.86
N ARG A 67 -3.11 -5.03 -7.16
CA ARG A 67 -3.11 -5.59 -8.52
C ARG A 67 -3.63 -4.57 -9.53
N ARG A 68 -4.76 -3.93 -9.23
CA ARG A 68 -5.37 -2.96 -10.13
C ARG A 68 -4.51 -1.71 -10.31
N ALA A 69 -3.86 -1.24 -9.25
CA ALA A 69 -2.93 -0.11 -9.32
C ALA A 69 -1.71 -0.41 -10.19
N VAL A 70 -1.12 -1.61 -10.06
CA VAL A 70 0.03 -2.04 -10.88
C VAL A 70 -0.32 -2.13 -12.37
N GLU A 71 -1.55 -2.50 -12.71
CA GLU A 71 -2.03 -2.52 -14.10
C GLU A 71 -2.19 -1.11 -14.70
N LEU A 72 -2.59 -0.13 -13.88
CA LEU A 72 -3.04 1.19 -14.36
C LEU A 72 -1.98 2.28 -14.25
N ILE A 73 -1.04 2.16 -13.31
CA ILE A 73 -0.07 3.20 -12.96
C ILE A 73 1.31 2.83 -13.50
N ASP A 74 1.75 3.58 -14.51
CA ASP A 74 3.10 3.50 -15.02
C ASP A 74 4.02 4.46 -14.26
N MET A 75 4.88 3.89 -13.41
CA MET A 75 5.84 4.67 -12.62
C MET A 75 6.95 5.32 -13.45
N THR A 76 7.22 4.86 -14.67
CA THR A 76 8.26 5.46 -15.52
C THR A 76 7.89 6.87 -15.97
N THR A 77 6.58 7.13 -16.11
CA THR A 77 6.01 8.43 -16.50
C THR A 77 5.43 9.21 -15.31
N HIS A 78 5.21 8.57 -14.16
CA HIS A 78 4.70 9.23 -12.95
C HIS A 78 5.66 10.30 -12.41
N ARG A 79 5.12 11.50 -12.15
CA ARG A 79 5.80 12.60 -11.43
C ARG A 79 4.79 13.29 -10.51
N GLY A 80 5.23 13.70 -9.33
CA GLY A 80 4.44 14.43 -8.33
C GLY A 80 5.33 14.98 -7.22
N GLU A 81 4.82 15.92 -6.43
CA GLU A 81 5.57 16.57 -5.36
C GLU A 81 5.78 15.67 -4.12
N HIS A 82 5.00 14.59 -3.99
CA HIS A 82 5.11 13.67 -2.86
C HIS A 82 6.16 12.58 -3.13
N PRO A 83 7.11 12.33 -2.20
CA PRO A 83 8.07 11.24 -2.33
C PRO A 83 7.37 9.89 -2.45
N ARG A 84 7.76 9.09 -3.44
CA ARG A 84 7.12 7.80 -3.75
C ARG A 84 8.12 6.78 -4.27
N LEU A 85 7.89 5.51 -3.96
CA LEU A 85 8.75 4.41 -4.43
C LEU A 85 8.08 3.52 -5.48
N GLY A 86 6.74 3.46 -5.52
CA GLY A 86 6.00 2.57 -6.41
C GLY A 86 4.58 3.02 -6.68
N ALA A 87 3.90 2.30 -7.59
CA ALA A 87 2.49 2.54 -7.95
C ALA A 87 1.58 2.46 -6.71
N VAL A 88 1.87 1.48 -5.85
CA VAL A 88 1.41 1.46 -4.46
C VAL A 88 2.62 1.75 -3.59
N ASP A 89 2.55 2.86 -2.85
CA ASP A 89 3.71 3.38 -2.14
C ASP A 89 3.76 2.87 -0.70
N VAL A 90 2.62 2.75 -0.02
CA VAL A 90 2.49 2.08 1.29
C VAL A 90 1.12 1.42 1.46
N ILE A 91 1.07 0.41 2.32
CA ILE A 91 -0.16 -0.29 2.74
C ILE A 91 -0.12 -0.50 4.28
N PRO A 92 -0.44 0.52 5.09
CA PRO A 92 -0.55 0.37 6.54
C PRO A 92 -1.77 -0.48 6.93
N LEU A 93 -1.61 -1.35 7.94
CA LEU A 93 -2.70 -2.04 8.64
C LEU A 93 -2.70 -1.58 10.10
N VAL A 94 -3.77 -0.95 10.55
CA VAL A 94 -3.88 -0.32 11.88
C VAL A 94 -4.97 -1.03 12.69
N PRO A 95 -4.65 -1.62 13.86
CA PRO A 95 -5.64 -2.27 14.69
C PRO A 95 -6.56 -1.25 15.36
N ILE A 96 -7.88 -1.42 15.22
CA ILE A 96 -8.90 -0.57 15.87
C ILE A 96 -9.58 -1.30 17.03
N SER A 97 -10.02 -2.55 16.83
CA SER A 97 -10.63 -3.37 17.87
C SER A 97 -10.49 -4.86 17.59
N GLY A 98 -10.42 -5.69 18.64
CA GLY A 98 -10.42 -7.15 18.52
C GLY A 98 -9.21 -7.76 17.81
N VAL A 99 -8.16 -6.98 17.57
CA VAL A 99 -6.94 -7.37 16.84
C VAL A 99 -5.74 -6.61 17.39
N THR A 100 -4.59 -7.26 17.46
CA THR A 100 -3.34 -6.73 18.01
C THR A 100 -2.46 -6.14 16.92
N MET A 101 -1.51 -5.30 17.32
CA MET A 101 -0.48 -4.79 16.40
C MET A 101 0.39 -5.92 15.83
N GLU A 102 0.68 -6.96 16.62
CA GLU A 102 1.45 -8.13 16.18
C GLU A 102 0.72 -8.91 15.09
N GLU A 103 -0.59 -9.11 15.22
CA GLU A 103 -1.42 -9.73 14.18
C GLU A 103 -1.42 -8.88 12.89
N CYS A 104 -1.55 -7.56 13.00
CA CYS A 104 -1.45 -6.66 11.84
C CYS A 104 -0.05 -6.73 11.19
N ALA A 105 1.02 -6.79 11.97
CA ALA A 105 2.39 -6.91 11.45
C ALA A 105 2.65 -8.28 10.79
N SER A 106 2.07 -9.37 11.30
CA SER A 106 2.09 -10.67 10.63
C SER A 106 1.34 -10.62 9.30
N ALA A 107 0.11 -10.08 9.31
CA ALA A 107 -0.72 -9.96 8.12
C ALA A 107 -0.09 -9.07 7.05
N ALA A 108 0.61 -7.99 7.44
CA ALA A 108 1.36 -7.16 6.51
C ALA A 108 2.47 -7.94 5.81
N ARG A 109 3.18 -8.82 6.53
CA ARG A 109 4.21 -9.70 5.97
C ARG A 109 3.61 -10.75 5.03
N ASP A 110 2.47 -11.33 5.39
CA ASP A 110 1.76 -12.28 4.55
C ASP A 110 1.20 -11.64 3.28
N LEU A 111 0.67 -10.42 3.38
CA LEU A 111 0.23 -9.63 2.23
C LEU A 111 1.40 -9.31 1.30
N GLY A 112 2.54 -8.87 1.86
CA GLY A 112 3.75 -8.60 1.07
C GLY A 112 4.26 -9.82 0.32
N ARG A 113 4.20 -11.01 0.94
CA ARG A 113 4.53 -12.28 0.28
C ARG A 113 3.60 -12.56 -0.90
N GLN A 114 2.29 -12.41 -0.72
CA GLN A 114 1.31 -12.63 -1.78
C GLN A 114 1.47 -11.64 -2.94
N ILE A 115 1.79 -10.37 -2.66
CA ILE A 115 2.09 -9.36 -3.67
C ILE A 115 3.31 -9.80 -4.50
N TRP A 116 4.38 -10.25 -3.85
CA TRP A 116 5.55 -10.77 -4.56
C TRP A 116 5.22 -12.00 -5.41
N GLU A 117 4.56 -13.01 -4.83
CA GLU A 117 4.25 -14.27 -5.52
C GLU A 117 3.32 -14.08 -6.72
N THR A 118 2.39 -13.12 -6.66
CA THR A 118 1.38 -12.93 -7.70
C THR A 118 1.72 -11.84 -8.71
N LEU A 119 2.42 -10.78 -8.29
CA LEU A 119 2.71 -9.61 -9.12
C LEU A 119 4.20 -9.43 -9.42
N HIS A 120 5.09 -10.17 -8.73
CA HIS A 120 6.55 -10.02 -8.82
C HIS A 120 7.04 -8.60 -8.54
N VAL A 121 6.30 -7.87 -7.68
CA VAL A 121 6.66 -6.52 -7.23
C VAL A 121 7.46 -6.63 -5.92
N PRO A 122 8.67 -6.05 -5.82
CA PRO A 122 9.44 -6.04 -4.58
C PRO A 122 8.69 -5.31 -3.45
N VAL A 123 8.71 -5.89 -2.25
CA VAL A 123 8.04 -5.33 -1.06
C VAL A 123 9.04 -5.09 0.06
N TYR A 124 8.95 -3.91 0.69
CA TYR A 124 9.67 -3.58 1.92
C TYR A 124 8.68 -3.52 3.08
N PHE A 125 9.10 -3.99 4.26
CA PHE A 125 8.32 -3.87 5.49
C PHE A 125 8.89 -2.76 6.37
N TYR A 126 8.02 -1.97 6.98
CA TYR A 126 8.36 -0.81 7.80
C TYR A 126 7.63 -0.83 9.15
N ALA A 127 7.99 0.08 10.04
CA ALA A 127 7.43 0.20 11.39
C ALA A 127 7.45 -1.16 12.13
N GLU A 128 6.34 -1.55 12.74
CA GLU A 128 6.21 -2.79 13.52
C GLU A 128 6.28 -4.07 12.66
N ALA A 129 6.18 -3.95 11.32
CA ALA A 129 6.37 -5.07 10.40
C ALA A 129 7.82 -5.19 9.89
N ALA A 130 8.70 -4.21 10.19
CA ALA A 130 10.05 -4.16 9.66
C ALA A 130 10.86 -5.42 10.03
N THR A 131 11.49 -6.03 9.02
CA THR A 131 12.36 -7.21 9.21
C THR A 131 13.82 -6.84 9.49
N ARG A 132 14.17 -5.57 9.34
CA ARG A 132 15.51 -5.00 9.56
C ARG A 132 15.38 -3.64 10.25
N PRO A 133 16.19 -3.32 11.28
CA PRO A 133 16.08 -2.06 12.04
C PRO A 133 16.09 -0.79 11.16
N GLU A 134 16.94 -0.74 10.15
CA GLU A 134 17.12 0.34 9.18
C GLU A 134 15.91 0.56 8.27
N ARG A 135 14.98 -0.39 8.20
CA ARG A 135 13.73 -0.27 7.44
C ARG A 135 12.57 0.21 8.30
N ARG A 136 12.78 0.46 9.60
CA ARG A 136 11.69 0.87 10.50
C ARG A 136 11.05 2.19 10.08
N ARG A 137 11.84 3.15 9.60
CA ARG A 137 11.35 4.47 9.17
C ARG A 137 11.09 4.47 7.67
N LEU A 138 9.87 4.85 7.29
CA LEU A 138 9.46 4.96 5.90
C LEU A 138 10.33 5.92 5.05
N PRO A 139 10.76 7.10 5.55
CA PRO A 139 11.66 7.96 4.80
C PRO A 139 13.00 7.30 4.44
N ASP A 140 13.51 6.42 5.31
CA ASP A 140 14.78 5.71 5.07
C ASP A 140 14.60 4.68 3.94
N ILE A 141 13.42 4.06 3.83
CA ILE A 141 13.05 3.20 2.69
C ILE A 141 12.86 4.02 1.42
N ARG A 142 12.18 5.17 1.48
CA ARG A 142 11.88 6.02 0.32
C ARG A 142 13.07 6.84 -0.18
N LYS A 143 14.23 6.79 0.48
CA LYS A 143 15.41 7.55 0.08
C LYS A 143 15.80 7.22 -1.37
N GLY A 144 15.91 8.27 -2.19
CA GLY A 144 16.17 8.15 -3.63
C GLY A 144 14.92 7.95 -4.50
N GLU A 145 13.76 7.74 -3.89
CA GLU A 145 12.47 7.56 -4.56
C GLU A 145 12.49 6.47 -5.64
N TYR A 146 11.54 6.51 -6.58
CA TYR A 146 11.47 5.58 -7.70
C TYR A 146 12.75 5.62 -8.56
N GLU A 147 13.30 6.81 -8.83
CA GLU A 147 14.47 6.98 -9.68
C GLU A 147 15.74 6.32 -9.09
N GLY A 148 15.86 6.26 -7.76
CA GLY A 148 16.95 5.59 -7.05
C GLY A 148 16.74 4.10 -6.81
N LEU A 149 15.56 3.55 -7.12
CA LEU A 149 15.20 2.17 -6.79
C LEU A 149 16.11 1.15 -7.50
N ALA A 150 16.46 1.38 -8.76
CA ALA A 150 17.33 0.46 -9.52
C ALA A 150 18.71 0.29 -8.87
N GLN A 151 19.31 1.41 -8.41
CA GLN A 151 20.59 1.37 -7.69
C GLN A 151 20.42 0.68 -6.33
N LYS A 152 19.35 0.99 -5.61
CA LYS A 152 19.05 0.38 -4.31
C LYS A 152 18.84 -1.14 -4.40
N MET A 153 18.23 -1.63 -5.48
CA MET A 153 18.02 -3.07 -5.68
C MET A 153 19.28 -3.82 -6.11
N ALA A 154 20.28 -3.11 -6.66
CA ALA A 154 21.59 -3.66 -6.96
C ALA A 154 22.49 -3.75 -5.72
N ASP A 155 22.15 -3.02 -4.66
CA ASP A 155 22.85 -3.08 -3.38
C ASP A 155 22.38 -4.33 -2.58
N PRO A 156 23.28 -5.24 -2.20
CA PRO A 156 22.94 -6.38 -1.36
C PRO A 156 22.57 -6.00 0.08
N GLU A 157 22.91 -4.78 0.52
CA GLU A 157 22.55 -4.22 1.84
C GLU A 157 21.21 -3.48 1.82
#